data_AF-A0AA85AV83-F1
#
_entry.id   AF-A0AA85AV83-F1
#
_cell.length_a   1.000
_cell.length_b   1.000
_cell.length_c   1.000
_cell.angle_alpha   90.00
_cell.angle_beta   90.00
_cell.angle_gamma   90.00
#
_symmetry.space_group_name_H-M   'P 1'
#
loop_
_entity.id
_entity.type
_entity.pdbx_description
1 polymer ?
#
loop_
_entity_poly.entity_id
_entity_poly.type
_entity_poly.pdbx_seq_one_letter_code
_entity_poly.pdbx_strand_id
1 'polypeptide(L)'
;MEADMKRMDSKWKELERIVEDRVGWRILVVGLCSSTRVNRRIHLSPDVLVDSPDCKRHSAKVMRVINMAVKALEGDSKSLYEELALLGAKHAAINNMKIEYFKIIKEAILMTWGRLIYEEFTDDVRNAWGHVLDEIVGIMGVGCLIFEEEEEKILEEQEQNDNIQEFITSSNDYQQNYKKYNKKSRLSVATVSKEELAQIYPNCK
;
A
#
# COMPACT_ATOMS: atom_id res chain seq x y z
N MET A 1 4.88 -14.02 26.29
CA MET A 1 5.07 -12.66 25.76
C MET A 1 6.54 -12.33 25.55
N GLU A 2 7.41 -12.19 26.58
CA GLU A 2 8.82 -11.82 26.34
C GLU A 2 9.61 -12.87 25.52
N ALA A 3 9.41 -14.17 25.81
CA ALA A 3 10.03 -15.25 25.05
C ALA A 3 9.54 -15.31 23.59
N ASP A 4 8.25 -15.07 23.37
CA ASP A 4 7.63 -15.02 22.03
C ASP A 4 8.16 -13.83 21.23
N MET A 5 8.31 -12.67 21.88
CA MET A 5 8.83 -11.45 21.27
C MET A 5 10.32 -11.58 20.89
N LYS A 6 11.14 -12.19 21.76
CA LYS A 6 12.55 -12.50 21.45
C LYS A 6 12.71 -13.50 20.31
N ARG A 7 11.85 -14.52 20.29
CA ARG A 7 11.79 -15.49 19.18
C ARG A 7 11.41 -14.78 17.88
N MET A 8 10.42 -13.88 17.93
CA MET A 8 9.96 -13.12 16.78
C MET A 8 11.02 -12.13 16.25
N ASP A 9 11.76 -11.43 17.12
CA ASP A 9 12.87 -10.55 16.72
C ASP A 9 14.03 -11.33 16.06
N SER A 10 14.40 -12.49 16.61
CA SER A 10 15.45 -13.33 16.00
C SER A 10 15.04 -13.84 14.61
N LYS A 11 13.77 -14.24 14.45
CA LYS A 11 13.17 -14.67 13.18
C LYS A 11 13.04 -13.51 12.20
N TRP A 12 12.71 -12.32 12.69
CA TRP A 12 12.65 -11.10 11.90
C TRP A 12 14.01 -10.75 11.31
N LYS A 13 15.10 -10.85 12.07
CA LYS A 13 16.46 -10.60 11.56
C LYS A 13 16.91 -11.60 10.50
N GLU A 14 16.46 -12.85 10.61
CA GLU A 14 16.70 -13.87 9.59
C GLU A 14 15.88 -13.58 8.33
N LEU A 15 14.61 -13.22 8.48
CA LEU A 15 13.75 -12.77 7.39
C LEU A 15 14.33 -11.55 6.69
N GLU A 16 14.66 -10.49 7.42
CA GLU A 16 15.25 -9.26 6.89
C GLU A 16 16.47 -9.59 6.01
N ARG A 17 17.36 -10.48 6.47
CA ARG A 17 18.52 -10.95 5.70
C ARG A 17 18.14 -11.73 4.44
N ILE A 18 17.22 -12.69 4.53
CA ILE A 18 16.77 -13.51 3.39
C ILE A 18 16.10 -12.62 2.37
N VAL A 19 15.28 -11.68 2.83
CA VAL A 19 14.47 -10.93 1.93
C VAL A 19 15.28 -9.79 1.29
N GLU A 20 16.22 -9.17 2.02
CA GLU A 20 17.25 -8.27 1.47
C GLU A 20 18.15 -8.94 0.42
N ASP A 21 18.32 -10.26 0.46
CA ASP A 21 19.04 -10.99 -0.57
C ASP A 21 18.33 -10.88 -1.94
N ARG A 22 19.14 -10.98 -2.99
CA ARG A 22 18.69 -10.84 -4.38
C ARG A 22 17.57 -11.81 -4.72
N VAL A 23 17.48 -12.98 -4.06
CA VAL A 23 16.48 -14.03 -4.31
C VAL A 23 15.16 -13.75 -3.59
N GLY A 24 15.20 -13.26 -2.34
CA GLY A 24 14.02 -13.03 -1.52
C GLY A 24 13.07 -11.97 -2.09
N TRP A 25 13.61 -10.86 -2.62
CA TRP A 25 12.77 -9.88 -3.32
C TRP A 25 12.21 -10.39 -4.65
N ARG A 26 12.90 -11.27 -5.38
CA ARG A 26 12.33 -11.84 -6.62
C ARG A 26 11.09 -12.65 -6.31
N ILE A 27 11.11 -13.42 -5.22
CA ILE A 27 9.97 -14.26 -4.83
C ILE A 27 8.78 -13.39 -4.41
N LEU A 28 9.02 -12.27 -3.71
CA LEU A 28 7.96 -11.31 -3.37
C LEU A 28 7.33 -10.69 -4.62
N VAL A 29 8.14 -10.23 -5.57
CA VAL A 29 7.66 -9.63 -6.83
C VAL A 29 6.98 -10.68 -7.73
N VAL A 30 7.52 -11.90 -7.83
CA VAL A 30 6.88 -13.02 -8.55
C VAL A 30 5.57 -13.42 -7.89
N GLY A 31 5.49 -13.35 -6.56
CA GLY A 31 4.25 -13.51 -5.80
C GLY A 31 3.21 -12.47 -6.23
N LEU A 32 3.59 -11.20 -6.30
CA LEU A 32 2.73 -10.12 -6.79
C LEU A 32 2.28 -10.35 -8.26
N CYS A 33 3.16 -10.79 -9.15
CA CYS A 33 2.82 -11.15 -10.54
C CYS A 33 1.89 -12.38 -10.64
N SER A 34 2.04 -13.34 -9.73
CA SER A 34 1.24 -14.58 -9.72
C SER A 34 -0.16 -14.35 -9.14
N SER A 35 -0.27 -13.49 -8.13
CA SER A 35 -1.54 -13.09 -7.51
C SER A 35 -2.35 -12.13 -8.41
N THR A 36 -1.67 -11.43 -9.33
CA THR A 36 -2.29 -10.57 -10.35
C THR A 36 -2.42 -11.29 -11.69
N ARG A 37 -3.11 -12.45 -11.74
CA ARG A 37 -3.62 -13.02 -13.01
C ARG A 37 -4.75 -12.19 -13.64
N VAL A 38 -5.03 -10.99 -13.13
CA VAL A 38 -6.02 -10.04 -13.65
C VAL A 38 -5.34 -8.82 -14.25
N ASN A 39 -4.49 -9.03 -15.27
CA ASN A 39 -4.47 -8.12 -16.41
C ASN A 39 -3.72 -8.77 -17.58
N ARG A 40 -4.43 -9.31 -18.57
CA ARG A 40 -3.83 -9.69 -19.87
C ARG A 40 -3.49 -8.45 -20.73
N ARG A 41 -2.91 -7.40 -20.15
CA ARG A 41 -2.51 -6.18 -20.87
C ARG A 41 -1.15 -5.60 -20.46
N ILE A 42 -0.51 -6.07 -19.40
CA ILE A 42 0.87 -5.68 -19.08
C ILE A 42 1.77 -6.88 -19.37
N HIS A 43 2.28 -6.95 -20.60
CA HIS A 43 3.20 -7.99 -21.05
C HIS A 43 4.62 -7.65 -20.59
N LEU A 44 4.83 -7.50 -19.28
CA LEU A 44 6.16 -7.38 -18.69
C LEU A 44 6.51 -8.73 -18.08
N SER A 45 7.61 -9.33 -18.55
CA SER A 45 8.14 -10.56 -17.94
C SER A 45 8.42 -10.29 -16.44
N PRO A 46 8.02 -11.20 -15.53
CA PRO A 46 8.33 -11.09 -14.11
C PRO A 46 9.81 -10.80 -13.87
N ASP A 47 10.71 -11.37 -14.67
CA ASP A 47 12.16 -11.20 -14.55
C ASP A 47 12.62 -9.76 -14.82
N VAL A 48 11.92 -9.02 -15.71
CA VAL A 48 12.25 -7.64 -16.06
C VAL A 48 11.80 -6.67 -14.96
N LEU A 49 10.66 -6.93 -14.32
CA LEU A 49 10.15 -6.12 -13.21
C LEU A 49 10.98 -6.32 -11.94
N VAL A 50 11.35 -7.57 -11.66
CA VAL A 50 12.18 -7.96 -10.51
C VAL A 50 13.53 -7.25 -10.51
N ASP A 51 14.14 -7.06 -11.69
CA ASP A 51 15.45 -6.44 -11.78
C ASP A 51 15.43 -4.91 -11.84
N SER A 52 14.24 -4.29 -11.91
CA SER A 52 14.08 -2.84 -11.88
C SER A 52 14.65 -2.22 -10.60
N PRO A 53 15.53 -1.20 -10.70
CA PRO A 53 16.07 -0.50 -9.53
C PRO A 53 14.97 0.20 -8.72
N ASP A 54 13.87 0.61 -9.36
CA ASP A 54 12.74 1.24 -8.66
C ASP A 54 11.95 0.22 -7.84
N CYS A 55 11.71 -0.97 -8.38
CA CYS A 55 11.07 -2.06 -7.62
C CYS A 55 11.92 -2.49 -6.42
N LYS A 56 13.25 -2.58 -6.58
CA LYS A 56 14.19 -2.85 -5.48
C LYS A 56 14.17 -1.76 -4.42
N ARG A 57 14.13 -0.49 -4.83
CA ARG A 57 14.06 0.64 -3.91
C ARG A 57 12.73 0.69 -3.16
N HIS A 58 11.61 0.40 -3.84
CA HIS A 58 10.28 0.39 -3.24
C HIS A 58 10.10 -0.78 -2.28
N SER A 59 10.54 -1.99 -2.64
CA SER A 59 10.53 -3.16 -1.73
C SER A 59 11.37 -2.94 -0.47
N ALA A 60 12.55 -2.33 -0.58
CA ALA A 60 13.34 -1.94 0.58
C ALA A 60 12.59 -0.96 1.52
N LYS A 61 11.77 -0.05 0.97
CA LYS A 61 10.92 0.84 1.78
C LYS A 61 9.79 0.06 2.46
N VAL A 62 9.18 -0.92 1.79
CA VAL A 62 8.16 -1.80 2.39
C VAL A 62 8.72 -2.54 3.60
N MET A 63 9.94 -3.06 3.52
CA MET A 63 10.55 -3.73 4.69
C MET A 63 10.86 -2.80 5.83
N ARG A 64 11.29 -1.57 5.55
CA ARG A 64 11.49 -0.56 6.58
C ARG A 64 10.19 -0.29 7.34
N VAL A 65 9.06 -0.21 6.63
CA VAL A 65 7.72 -0.07 7.24
C VAL A 65 7.39 -1.24 8.16
N ILE A 66 7.64 -2.49 7.73
CA ILE A 66 7.42 -3.67 8.59
C ILE A 66 8.35 -3.65 9.81
N ASN A 67 9.62 -3.26 9.64
CA ASN A 67 10.57 -3.12 10.75
C ASN A 67 10.11 -2.07 11.78
N MET A 68 9.56 -0.96 11.32
CA MET A 68 8.99 0.06 12.20
C MET A 68 7.82 -0.51 13.01
N ALA A 69 6.95 -1.29 12.39
CA ALA A 69 5.84 -1.93 13.08
C ALA A 69 6.33 -2.92 14.15
N VAL A 70 7.37 -3.71 13.86
CA VAL A 70 8.01 -4.59 14.84
C VAL A 70 8.57 -3.80 16.02
N LYS A 71 9.28 -2.69 15.77
CA LYS A 71 9.81 -1.82 16.84
C LYS A 71 8.71 -1.15 17.66
N ALA A 72 7.58 -0.83 17.04
CA ALA A 72 6.45 -0.25 17.76
C ALA A 72 5.84 -1.23 18.77
N LEU A 73 5.95 -2.55 18.55
CA LEU A 73 5.57 -3.57 19.55
C LEU A 73 6.42 -3.47 20.83
N GLU A 74 7.61 -2.88 20.74
CA GLU A 74 8.55 -2.72 21.86
C GLU A 74 8.37 -1.41 22.65
N GLY A 75 7.54 -0.46 22.18
CA GLY A 75 7.09 0.66 23.04
C GLY A 75 6.86 2.03 22.39
N ASP A 76 7.26 2.29 21.14
CA ASP A 76 7.01 3.59 20.48
C ASP A 76 5.94 3.48 19.38
N SER A 77 4.68 3.34 19.80
CA SER A 77 3.54 3.17 18.89
C SER A 77 3.08 4.47 18.22
N LYS A 78 3.36 5.64 18.82
CA LYS A 78 2.86 6.92 18.31
C LYS A 78 3.58 7.36 17.03
N SER A 79 4.90 7.19 16.97
CA SER A 79 5.68 7.50 15.78
C SER A 79 5.28 6.65 14.57
N LEU A 80 4.87 5.39 14.80
CA LEU A 80 4.37 4.50 13.76
C LEU A 80 3.11 5.05 13.09
N TYR A 81 2.10 5.46 13.87
CA TYR A 81 0.83 5.91 13.32
C TYR A 81 0.99 7.11 12.39
N GLU A 82 1.71 8.15 12.85
CA GLU A 82 1.91 9.38 12.08
C GLU A 82 2.68 9.12 10.77
N GLU A 83 3.72 8.28 10.82
CA GLU A 83 4.52 7.96 9.63
C GLU A 83 3.73 7.10 8.62
N LEU A 84 2.97 6.10 9.08
CA LEU A 84 2.17 5.26 8.20
C LEU A 84 0.97 6.02 7.60
N ALA A 85 0.31 6.87 8.37
CA ALA A 85 -0.79 7.70 7.85
C ALA A 85 -0.27 8.65 6.75
N LEU A 86 0.90 9.27 6.96
CA LEU A 86 1.54 10.11 5.94
C LEU A 86 1.93 9.30 4.68
N LEU A 87 2.41 8.07 4.85
CA LEU A 87 2.69 7.19 3.72
C LEU A 87 1.40 6.82 2.97
N GLY A 88 0.30 6.56 3.69
CA GLY A 88 -1.03 6.37 3.12
C GLY A 88 -1.44 7.52 2.22
N ALA A 89 -1.40 8.75 2.73
CA ALA A 89 -1.71 9.95 1.97
C ALA A 89 -0.84 10.09 0.70
N LYS A 90 0.46 9.80 0.79
CA LYS A 90 1.37 9.80 -0.37
C LYS A 90 0.99 8.75 -1.42
N HIS A 91 0.48 7.59 -1.00
CA HIS A 91 -0.02 6.58 -1.94
C HIS A 91 -1.34 7.01 -2.58
N ALA A 92 -2.24 7.66 -1.83
CA ALA A 92 -3.49 8.19 -2.39
C ALA A 92 -3.25 9.26 -3.48
N ALA A 93 -2.14 9.98 -3.42
CA ALA A 93 -1.71 10.90 -4.48
C ALA A 93 -1.29 10.20 -5.80
N ILE A 94 -1.06 8.88 -5.78
CA ILE A 94 -0.72 8.09 -6.98
C ILE A 94 -1.98 7.84 -7.81
N ASN A 95 -1.91 8.10 -9.11
CA ASN A 95 -3.03 7.89 -10.02
C ASN A 95 -3.51 6.42 -10.00
N ASN A 96 -4.83 6.23 -9.92
CA ASN A 96 -5.50 4.92 -9.88
C ASN A 96 -5.11 4.03 -8.69
N MET A 97 -4.58 4.62 -7.62
CA MET A 97 -4.34 3.90 -6.36
C MET A 97 -5.68 3.42 -5.78
N LYS A 98 -5.68 2.22 -5.18
CA LYS A 98 -6.82 1.64 -4.47
C LYS A 98 -6.35 1.05 -3.15
N ILE A 99 -7.12 1.22 -2.07
CA ILE A 99 -6.77 0.66 -0.75
C ILE A 99 -6.63 -0.87 -0.80
N GLU A 100 -7.34 -1.54 -1.71
CA GLU A 100 -7.25 -2.99 -1.96
C GLU A 100 -5.85 -3.47 -2.32
N TYR A 101 -5.05 -2.62 -2.96
CA TYR A 101 -3.68 -3.01 -3.33
C TYR A 101 -2.83 -3.31 -2.09
N PHE A 102 -3.10 -2.65 -0.95
CA PHE A 102 -2.45 -2.97 0.31
C PHE A 102 -2.81 -4.38 0.81
N LYS A 103 -4.06 -4.81 0.64
CA LYS A 103 -4.51 -6.17 0.99
C LYS A 103 -3.83 -7.22 0.12
N ILE A 104 -3.69 -6.95 -1.19
CA ILE A 104 -2.97 -7.84 -2.12
C ILE A 104 -1.50 -7.96 -1.72
N ILE A 105 -0.86 -6.85 -1.36
CA ILE A 105 0.54 -6.83 -0.93
C ILE A 105 0.70 -7.62 0.38
N LYS A 106 -0.20 -7.44 1.36
CA LYS A 106 -0.21 -8.24 2.61
C LYS A 106 -0.20 -9.74 2.31
N GLU A 107 -1.15 -10.22 1.50
CA GLU A 107 -1.25 -11.66 1.20
C GLU A 107 -0.02 -12.16 0.43
N ALA A 108 0.54 -11.36 -0.48
CA ALA A 108 1.77 -11.70 -1.18
C ALA A 108 2.97 -11.82 -0.25
N ILE A 109 3.09 -10.95 0.77
CA ILE A 109 4.13 -11.01 1.80
C ILE A 109 3.99 -12.31 2.61
N LEU A 110 2.80 -12.60 3.15
CA LEU A 110 2.54 -13.81 3.93
C LEU A 110 2.81 -15.09 3.13
N MET A 111 2.37 -15.13 1.86
CA MET A 111 2.66 -16.25 0.97
C MET A 111 4.17 -16.41 0.73
N THR A 112 4.89 -15.31 0.54
CA THR A 112 6.34 -15.32 0.31
C THR A 112 7.09 -15.83 1.52
N TRP A 113 6.75 -15.35 2.71
CA TRP A 113 7.35 -15.83 3.96
C TRP A 113 7.06 -17.30 4.22
N GLY A 114 5.84 -17.77 3.94
CA GLY A 114 5.50 -19.19 4.03
C GLY A 114 6.36 -20.08 3.11
N ARG A 115 6.76 -19.58 1.93
CA ARG A 115 7.67 -20.31 1.03
C ARG A 115 9.13 -20.25 1.46
N LEU A 116 9.56 -19.14 2.07
CA LEU A 116 10.96 -18.92 2.46
C LEU A 116 11.32 -19.60 3.79
N ILE A 117 10.41 -19.55 4.76
CA ILE A 117 10.60 -20.09 6.10
C ILE A 117 10.07 -21.54 6.21
N TYR A 118 9.20 -21.94 5.26
CA TYR A 118 8.67 -23.30 5.09
C TYR A 118 8.08 -23.87 6.40
N GLU A 119 8.63 -24.97 6.92
CA GLU A 119 8.12 -25.70 8.10
C GLU A 119 8.02 -24.84 9.37
N GLU A 120 8.80 -23.77 9.48
CA GLU A 120 8.77 -22.91 10.67
C GLU A 120 7.71 -21.79 10.58
N PHE A 121 7.09 -21.59 9.42
CA PHE A 121 5.98 -20.66 9.22
C PHE A 121 4.64 -21.32 9.52
N THR A 122 4.48 -21.72 10.79
CA THR A 122 3.24 -22.35 11.27
C THR A 122 2.05 -21.41 11.14
N ASP A 123 0.83 -21.96 11.20
CA ASP A 123 -0.40 -21.15 11.12
C ASP A 123 -0.45 -20.06 12.21
N ASP A 124 0.03 -20.35 13.42
CA ASP A 124 0.12 -19.37 14.50
C ASP A 124 1.07 -18.22 14.16
N VAL A 125 2.23 -18.53 13.56
CA VAL A 125 3.21 -17.51 13.11
C VAL A 125 2.62 -16.70 11.96
N ARG A 126 1.96 -17.35 11.00
CA ARG A 126 1.26 -16.68 9.90
C ARG A 126 0.18 -15.73 10.42
N ASN A 127 -0.61 -16.15 11.38
CA ASN A 127 -1.69 -15.34 11.96
C ASN A 127 -1.14 -14.15 12.75
N ALA A 128 -0.09 -14.35 13.54
CA ALA A 128 0.58 -13.26 14.26
C ALA A 128 1.11 -12.18 13.31
N TRP A 129 1.82 -12.58 12.24
CA TRP A 129 2.26 -11.66 11.19
C TRP A 129 1.10 -11.03 10.42
N GLY A 130 0.01 -11.78 10.23
CA GLY A 130 -1.22 -11.29 9.64
C GLY A 130 -1.77 -10.09 10.41
N HIS A 131 -1.80 -10.15 11.73
CA HIS A 131 -2.24 -9.04 12.59
C HIS A 131 -1.33 -7.81 12.47
N VAL A 132 0.00 -7.99 12.46
CA VAL A 132 0.95 -6.89 12.28
C VAL A 132 0.75 -6.20 10.93
N LEU A 133 0.59 -6.98 9.86
CA LEU A 133 0.37 -6.45 8.52
C LEU A 133 -1.02 -5.80 8.38
N ASP A 134 -2.05 -6.34 9.04
CA ASP A 134 -3.38 -5.73 9.05
C ASP A 134 -3.36 -4.36 9.72
N GLU A 135 -2.61 -4.18 10.80
CA GLU A 135 -2.44 -2.89 11.45
C GLU A 135 -1.79 -1.87 10.50
N ILE A 136 -0.71 -2.26 9.82
CA ILE A 136 -0.05 -1.41 8.82
C ILE A 136 -1.02 -1.02 7.70
N VAL A 137 -1.73 -2.00 7.12
CA VAL A 137 -2.70 -1.79 6.04
C VAL A 137 -3.83 -0.87 6.51
N GLY A 138 -4.29 -1.02 7.75
CA GLY A 138 -5.32 -0.19 8.36
C GLY A 138 -4.90 1.28 8.44
N ILE A 139 -3.74 1.56 9.03
CA ILE A 139 -3.24 2.94 9.20
C ILE A 139 -2.93 3.59 7.84
N MET A 140 -2.34 2.84 6.90
CA MET A 140 -2.12 3.30 5.53
C MET A 140 -3.45 3.66 4.84
N GLY A 141 -4.49 2.84 5.04
CA GLY A 141 -5.83 3.10 4.53
C GLY A 141 -6.45 4.36 5.10
N VAL A 142 -6.31 4.59 6.42
CA VAL A 142 -6.76 5.84 7.07
C VAL A 142 -6.06 7.05 6.45
N GLY A 143 -4.75 6.98 6.25
CA GLY A 143 -3.99 8.04 5.57
C GLY A 143 -4.50 8.35 4.16
N CYS A 144 -4.88 7.32 3.40
CA CYS A 144 -5.48 7.52 2.08
C CYS A 144 -6.82 8.26 2.16
N LEU A 145 -7.71 7.85 3.08
CA LEU A 145 -9.02 8.46 3.26
C LEU A 145 -8.92 9.92 3.71
N ILE A 146 -7.99 10.22 4.63
CA ILE A 146 -7.73 11.60 5.08
C ILE A 146 -7.31 12.47 3.88
N PHE A 147 -6.45 11.96 3.00
CA PHE A 147 -6.02 12.69 1.81
C PHE A 147 -7.19 13.01 0.88
N GLU A 148 -8.07 12.03 0.63
CA GLU A 148 -9.25 12.24 -0.21
C GLU A 148 -10.21 13.26 0.40
N GLU A 149 -10.52 13.14 1.70
CA GLU A 149 -11.42 14.06 2.40
C GLU A 149 -10.87 15.50 2.36
N GLU A 150 -9.57 15.67 2.55
CA GLU A 150 -8.94 17.00 2.49
C GLU A 150 -8.88 17.54 1.06
N GLU A 151 -8.62 16.70 0.06
CA GLU A 151 -8.69 17.07 -1.36
C GLU A 151 -10.11 17.54 -1.73
N GLU A 152 -11.16 16.84 -1.27
CA GLU A 152 -12.56 17.23 -1.48
C GLU A 152 -12.89 18.57 -0.82
N LYS A 153 -12.52 18.78 0.45
CA LYS A 153 -12.73 20.05 1.16
C LYS A 153 -12.08 21.23 0.46
N ILE A 154 -10.82 21.08 0.04
CA ILE A 154 -10.10 22.13 -0.70
C ILE A 154 -10.84 22.46 -2.00
N LEU A 155 -11.38 21.47 -2.70
CA LEU A 155 -12.14 21.68 -3.92
C LEU A 155 -13.48 22.37 -3.66
N GLU A 156 -14.19 22.03 -2.60
CA GLU A 156 -15.45 22.68 -2.20
C GLU A 156 -15.23 24.14 -1.79
N GLU A 157 -14.22 24.42 -0.97
CA GLU A 157 -13.85 25.78 -0.58
C GLU A 157 -13.41 26.62 -1.79
N GLN A 158 -12.67 26.03 -2.72
CA GLN A 158 -12.29 26.69 -3.96
C GLN A 158 -13.46 26.94 -4.89
N GLU A 159 -14.42 26.02 -5.02
CA GLU A 159 -15.64 26.25 -5.79
C GLU A 159 -16.51 27.34 -5.17
N GLN A 160 -16.60 27.40 -3.85
CA GLN A 160 -17.34 28.45 -3.16
C GLN A 160 -16.67 29.81 -3.35
N ASN A 161 -15.34 29.87 -3.30
CA ASN A 161 -14.57 31.08 -3.59
C ASN A 161 -14.65 31.48 -5.07
N ASP A 162 -14.58 30.53 -6.00
CA ASP A 162 -14.69 30.78 -7.44
C ASP A 162 -16.12 31.20 -7.81
N ASN A 163 -17.17 30.67 -7.18
CA ASN A 163 -18.56 31.13 -7.35
C ASN A 163 -18.75 32.58 -6.85
N ILE A 164 -18.10 32.94 -5.74
CA ILE A 164 -18.05 34.33 -5.25
C ILE A 164 -17.24 35.21 -6.22
N GLN A 165 -16.14 34.70 -6.77
CA GLN A 165 -15.27 35.41 -7.70
C GLN A 165 -15.89 35.58 -9.11
N GLU A 166 -16.67 34.60 -9.58
CA GLU A 166 -17.42 34.60 -10.86
C GLU A 166 -18.64 35.54 -10.78
N PHE A 167 -19.23 35.69 -9.59
CA PHE A 167 -20.16 36.78 -9.29
C PHE A 167 -19.49 38.16 -9.36
N ILE A 168 -18.17 38.25 -9.16
CA ILE A 168 -17.40 39.51 -9.16
C ILE A 168 -16.70 39.79 -10.50
N THR A 169 -16.29 38.78 -11.26
CA THR A 169 -15.42 38.96 -12.43
C THR A 169 -15.74 37.96 -13.54
N SER A 170 -16.47 38.43 -14.54
CA SER A 170 -16.52 37.78 -15.85
C SER A 170 -15.15 37.89 -16.53
N SER A 171 -14.62 36.75 -17.00
CA SER A 171 -13.46 36.56 -17.87
C SER A 171 -12.15 36.09 -17.20
N ASN A 172 -11.95 34.77 -17.18
CA ASN A 172 -10.66 34.12 -17.49
C ASN A 172 -10.80 32.58 -17.64
N ASP A 173 -11.17 32.13 -18.84
CA ASP A 173 -11.48 30.73 -19.20
C ASP A 173 -10.27 29.76 -19.15
N TYR A 174 -9.05 30.26 -18.96
CA TYR A 174 -7.83 29.44 -19.03
C TYR A 174 -7.48 28.71 -17.72
N GLN A 175 -7.75 29.31 -16.55
CA GLN A 175 -7.50 28.65 -15.25
C GLN A 175 -8.56 27.60 -14.92
N GLN A 176 -9.81 27.82 -15.34
CA GLN A 176 -10.92 26.87 -15.13
C GLN A 176 -10.70 25.55 -15.88
N ASN A 177 -10.16 25.58 -17.10
CA ASN A 177 -9.92 24.35 -17.87
C ASN A 177 -8.82 23.47 -17.24
N TYR A 178 -7.67 24.03 -16.86
CA TYR A 178 -6.59 23.25 -16.24
C TYR A 178 -7.03 22.56 -14.92
N LYS A 179 -7.87 23.23 -14.11
CA LYS A 179 -8.42 22.68 -12.86
C LYS A 179 -9.48 21.59 -13.10
N LYS A 180 -10.36 21.77 -14.09
CA LYS A 180 -11.43 20.82 -14.44
C LYS A 180 -10.91 19.48 -14.99
N TYR A 181 -9.78 19.50 -15.69
CA TYR A 181 -9.12 18.27 -16.18
C TYR A 181 -8.54 17.42 -15.04
N ASN A 182 -8.02 18.03 -13.97
CA ASN A 182 -7.52 17.29 -12.80
C ASN A 182 -8.66 16.71 -11.95
N LYS A 183 -9.74 17.47 -11.74
CA LYS A 183 -10.94 17.06 -10.98
C LYS A 183 -11.71 15.88 -11.60
N LYS A 184 -11.71 15.75 -12.93
CA LYS A 184 -12.40 14.62 -13.62
C LYS A 184 -11.55 13.37 -13.81
N SER A 185 -10.24 13.41 -13.55
CA SER A 185 -9.32 12.33 -13.90
C SER A 185 -8.90 11.44 -12.72
N ARG A 186 -9.00 11.90 -11.47
CA ARG A 186 -8.64 11.09 -10.30
C ARG A 186 -9.82 10.21 -9.88
N LEU A 187 -9.62 8.90 -9.99
CA LEU A 187 -10.53 7.89 -9.46
C LEU A 187 -10.32 7.77 -7.95
N SER A 188 -11.41 7.62 -7.20
CA SER A 188 -11.36 7.40 -5.75
C SER A 188 -10.56 6.13 -5.40
N VAL A 189 -9.80 6.23 -4.33
CA VAL A 189 -9.04 5.17 -3.68
C VAL A 189 -9.90 4.34 -2.72
N ALA A 190 -11.14 4.76 -2.47
CA ALA A 190 -12.11 4.09 -1.62
C ALA A 190 -12.39 2.65 -2.07
N THR A 191 -12.97 1.87 -1.16
CA THR A 191 -13.08 0.43 -1.36
C THR A 191 -13.94 0.08 -2.57
N VAL A 192 -13.40 -0.74 -3.46
CA VAL A 192 -14.14 -1.29 -4.61
C VAL A 192 -15.24 -2.24 -4.14
N SER A 193 -16.31 -2.32 -4.93
CA SER A 193 -17.43 -3.22 -4.65
C SER A 193 -16.99 -4.68 -4.57
N LYS A 194 -17.74 -5.52 -3.84
CA LYS A 194 -17.43 -6.97 -3.73
C LYS A 194 -17.39 -7.65 -5.09
N GLU A 195 -18.16 -7.14 -6.04
CA GLU A 195 -18.28 -7.61 -7.41
C GLU A 195 -17.04 -7.25 -8.25
N GLU A 196 -16.49 -6.05 -8.08
CA GLU A 196 -15.22 -5.64 -8.72
C GLU A 196 -14.02 -6.34 -8.06
N LEU A 197 -14.06 -6.55 -6.74
CA LEU A 197 -13.10 -7.39 -6.02
C LEU A 197 -13.07 -8.81 -6.59
N ALA A 198 -14.22 -9.47 -6.74
CA ALA A 198 -14.29 -10.83 -7.28
C ALA A 198 -13.69 -10.96 -8.69
N GLN A 199 -13.75 -9.89 -9.50
CA GLN A 199 -13.11 -9.84 -10.82
C GLN A 199 -11.59 -9.68 -10.75
N ILE A 200 -11.07 -9.02 -9.70
CA ILE A 200 -9.64 -8.89 -9.40
C ILE A 200 -9.09 -10.15 -8.70
N TYR A 201 -9.94 -10.92 -8.03
CA TYR A 201 -9.61 -12.07 -7.17
C TYR A 201 -10.06 -13.45 -7.73
N PRO A 202 -9.73 -13.87 -8.97
CA PRO A 202 -10.19 -15.17 -9.44
C PRO A 202 -9.52 -16.37 -8.74
N ASN A 203 -8.44 -16.22 -7.96
CA ASN A 203 -7.66 -17.36 -7.44
C ASN A 203 -7.12 -17.26 -6.00
N CYS A 204 -7.76 -16.52 -5.09
CA CYS A 204 -7.53 -16.76 -3.65
C CYS A 204 -8.55 -17.77 -3.12
N LYS A 205 -8.33 -19.03 -3.45
CA LYS A 205 -8.82 -20.20 -2.72
C LYS A 205 -7.66 -21.14 -2.52
#